data_AF-A0A9E0YKZ9-F1
#
_entry.id   AF-A0A9E0YKZ9-F1
#
_cell.length_a   1.000
_cell.length_b   1.000
_cell.length_c   1.000
_cell.angle_alpha   90.00
_cell.angle_beta   90.00
_cell.angle_gamma   90.00
#
_symmetry.space_group_name_H-M   'P 1'
#
loop_
_entity.id
_entity.type
_entity.pdbx_description
1 polymer ?
#
loop_
_entity_poly.entity_id
_entity_poly.type
_entity_poly.pdbx_seq_one_letter_code
_entity_poly.pdbx_strand_id
1 'polypeptide(L)'
;MDSVRVTRGDFAKADSLSDFDLVFIDPDGIDRLWTAHLRPQSDGKFRTNPKEDGGLANGLRNLMRARREELINLLERAGGAIFCKLRKPGRELTVLTKDEEKEFNRYTWLPETERELFRGGRAIETRKGKRLSPREISSPVVKFINDFRESISYESVLKNQSLTEVQRSEVFASTPIGDVVSFGFVRGEGSLVFLPAGMELKSSGEQELVKAAEKVVRGGGYYSPSWLDNYCLPSEKDIRNELKELDREISRLKKQREEKTEDLRDIDDLKGLLTSRTNHELKSSLSRALEVAGFDVEEDSSGIDLMISDTGEVNLAITVGVNPEAPVDLDPYHRLVQGINELKIFENKDPQGVVVVNGFGTKDPADRESQAEEELLEGCGLYGFTVLTAEEIFERIKEIKKGKVGSREGLIELFQNG
;
A
#
# COMPACT_ATOMS: atom_id res chain seq x y z
N MET A 1 36.54 3.83 10.53
CA MET A 1 35.43 2.87 10.41
C MET A 1 35.98 1.71 9.61
N ASP A 2 36.31 0.61 10.28
CA ASP A 2 36.80 -0.58 9.60
C ASP A 2 35.72 -1.08 8.64
N SER A 3 36.13 -1.39 7.41
CA SER A 3 35.23 -1.93 6.39
C SER A 3 34.62 -3.24 6.89
N VAL A 4 33.29 -3.32 6.95
CA VAL A 4 32.57 -4.56 7.29
C VAL A 4 33.05 -5.69 6.39
N ARG A 5 33.67 -6.72 6.98
CA ARG A 5 34.15 -7.89 6.24
C ARG A 5 33.00 -8.88 6.06
N VAL A 6 32.45 -8.94 4.86
CA VAL A 6 31.37 -9.87 4.51
C VAL A 6 31.96 -11.16 3.94
N THR A 7 31.69 -12.29 4.58
CA THR A 7 32.02 -13.63 4.08
C THR A 7 30.73 -14.35 3.64
N ARG A 8 30.75 -14.98 2.47
CA ARG A 8 29.63 -15.79 1.97
C ARG A 8 30.05 -17.26 1.91
N GLY A 9 29.20 -18.16 2.39
CA GLY A 9 29.49 -19.59 2.44
C GLY A 9 28.24 -20.45 2.48
N ASP A 10 28.42 -21.75 2.22
CA ASP A 10 27.39 -22.77 2.39
C ASP A 10 27.25 -23.18 3.85
N PHE A 11 26.03 -23.44 4.32
CA PHE A 11 25.76 -23.79 5.72
C PHE A 11 26.61 -24.96 6.25
N ALA A 12 26.91 -25.97 5.43
CA ALA A 12 27.71 -27.12 5.87
C ALA A 12 29.21 -26.86 5.85
N LYS A 13 29.69 -25.91 5.04
CA LYS A 13 31.13 -25.70 4.76
C LYS A 13 31.69 -24.36 5.25
N ALA A 14 30.83 -23.43 5.66
CA ALA A 14 31.25 -22.14 6.19
C ALA A 14 32.13 -22.30 7.44
N ASP A 15 32.91 -21.27 7.74
CA ASP A 15 33.64 -21.15 9.01
C ASP A 15 32.67 -21.20 10.21
N SER A 16 33.22 -21.23 11.42
CA SER A 16 32.41 -21.34 12.62
C SER A 16 31.47 -20.14 12.75
N LEU A 17 30.18 -20.37 13.02
CA LEU A 17 29.24 -19.25 13.15
C LEU A 17 29.61 -18.31 14.31
N SER A 18 30.32 -18.84 15.32
CA SER A 18 30.80 -18.05 16.47
C SER A 18 32.01 -17.15 16.17
N ASP A 19 32.61 -17.25 14.98
CA ASP A 19 33.72 -16.37 14.57
C ASP A 19 33.23 -15.03 13.97
N PHE A 20 31.91 -14.84 13.90
CA PHE A 20 31.27 -13.65 13.34
C PHE A 20 30.44 -12.93 14.40
N ASP A 21 30.33 -11.60 14.30
CA ASP A 21 29.39 -10.83 15.14
C ASP A 21 27.95 -10.94 14.64
N LEU A 22 27.80 -11.12 13.32
CA LEU A 22 26.53 -11.11 12.59
C LEU A 22 26.48 -12.24 11.57
N VAL A 23 25.42 -13.04 11.61
CA VAL A 23 25.21 -14.14 10.66
C VAL A 23 23.83 -14.03 10.01
N PHE A 24 23.79 -14.08 8.68
CA PHE A 24 22.54 -14.13 7.91
C PHE A 24 22.36 -15.54 7.31
N ILE A 25 21.22 -16.18 7.59
CA ILE A 25 20.94 -17.57 7.17
C ILE A 25 19.65 -17.62 6.35
N ASP A 26 19.74 -18.13 5.12
CA ASP A 26 18.57 -18.60 4.37
C ASP A 26 18.50 -20.14 4.49
N PRO A 27 17.53 -20.70 5.24
CA PRO A 27 17.51 -22.13 5.50
C PRO A 27 17.01 -22.96 4.31
N ASP A 28 16.65 -22.35 3.17
CA ASP A 28 16.06 -23.06 2.02
C ASP A 28 16.94 -24.17 1.44
N GLY A 29 18.27 -24.04 1.53
CA GLY A 29 19.21 -25.02 1.01
C GLY A 29 19.51 -26.20 1.93
N ILE A 30 19.12 -26.13 3.21
CA ILE A 30 19.59 -27.09 4.23
C ILE A 30 19.05 -28.51 3.99
N ASP A 31 17.84 -28.66 3.47
CA ASP A 31 17.29 -29.99 3.19
C ASP A 31 17.98 -30.73 2.04
N ARG A 32 18.71 -30.01 1.20
CA ARG A 32 19.56 -30.62 0.15
C ARG A 32 20.65 -31.52 0.74
N LEU A 33 21.04 -31.32 1.99
CA LEU A 33 22.01 -32.17 2.69
C LEU A 33 21.56 -33.63 2.79
N TRP A 34 20.26 -33.92 2.69
CA TRP A 34 19.77 -35.30 2.60
C TRP A 34 19.00 -35.59 1.31
N THR A 35 18.26 -34.63 0.76
CA THR A 35 17.47 -34.89 -0.47
C THR A 35 18.34 -35.10 -1.70
N ALA A 36 19.61 -34.68 -1.69
CA ALA A 36 20.55 -34.97 -2.77
C ALA A 36 21.09 -36.41 -2.73
N HIS A 37 20.97 -37.10 -1.58
CA HIS A 37 21.56 -38.42 -1.36
C HIS A 37 20.51 -39.53 -1.18
N LEU A 38 19.30 -39.16 -0.77
CA LEU A 38 18.20 -40.09 -0.50
C LEU A 38 17.07 -39.92 -1.51
N ARG A 39 16.34 -41.00 -1.76
CA ARG A 39 15.05 -40.96 -2.46
C ARG A 39 13.92 -41.07 -1.44
N PRO A 40 12.79 -40.37 -1.64
CA PRO A 40 11.63 -40.54 -0.78
C PRO A 40 11.07 -41.97 -0.93
N GLN A 41 10.49 -42.49 0.15
CA GLN A 41 9.75 -43.76 0.14
C GLN A 41 8.37 -43.59 -0.52
N SER A 42 7.59 -44.67 -0.60
CA SER A 42 6.27 -44.68 -1.24
C SER A 42 5.27 -43.69 -0.63
N ASP A 43 5.43 -43.34 0.64
CA ASP A 43 4.63 -42.33 1.34
C ASP A 43 5.17 -40.89 1.16
N GLY A 44 6.18 -40.71 0.30
CA GLY A 44 6.80 -39.42 0.02
C GLY A 44 7.79 -38.93 1.09
N LYS A 45 7.99 -39.68 2.18
CA LYS A 45 8.87 -39.29 3.28
C LYS A 45 10.31 -39.75 3.05
N PHE A 46 11.27 -38.95 3.53
CA PHE A 46 12.67 -39.34 3.55
C PHE A 46 12.94 -40.09 4.84
N ARG A 47 13.42 -41.33 4.72
CA ARG A 47 13.86 -42.12 5.88
C ARG A 47 15.25 -42.67 5.64
N THR A 48 16.01 -42.78 6.71
CA THR A 48 17.35 -43.38 6.69
C THR A 48 17.60 -44.21 7.94
N ASN A 49 18.43 -45.24 7.81
CA ASN A 49 18.88 -46.07 8.91
C ASN A 49 20.40 -45.91 9.05
N PRO A 50 20.93 -45.43 10.20
CA PRO A 50 22.36 -45.19 10.40
C PRO A 50 23.26 -46.42 10.16
N LYS A 51 22.70 -47.64 10.14
CA LYS A 51 23.43 -48.87 9.85
C LYS A 51 23.64 -49.13 8.36
N GLU A 52 22.81 -48.51 7.52
CA GLU A 52 22.70 -48.82 6.10
C GLU A 52 23.01 -47.60 5.21
N ASP A 53 23.14 -46.42 5.80
CA ASP A 53 23.20 -45.14 5.08
C ASP A 53 24.61 -44.59 4.84
N GLY A 54 25.64 -45.42 5.02
CA GLY A 54 27.03 -45.04 4.81
C GLY A 54 27.51 -43.92 5.74
N GLY A 55 26.84 -43.68 6.86
CA GLY A 55 27.20 -42.66 7.84
C GLY A 55 26.51 -41.31 7.64
N LEU A 56 25.59 -41.18 6.67
CA LEU A 56 24.86 -39.94 6.39
C LEU A 56 24.15 -39.40 7.65
N ALA A 57 23.35 -40.22 8.34
CA ALA A 57 22.62 -39.79 9.53
C ALA A 57 23.55 -39.32 10.65
N ASN A 58 24.69 -40.00 10.84
CA ASN A 58 25.66 -39.62 11.86
C ASN A 58 26.37 -38.30 11.48
N GLY A 59 26.72 -38.13 10.21
CA GLY A 59 27.29 -36.89 9.68
C GLY A 59 26.34 -35.69 9.85
N LEU A 60 25.07 -35.85 9.46
CA LEU A 60 24.04 -34.83 9.65
C LEU A 60 23.82 -34.50 11.13
N ARG A 61 23.76 -35.51 12.00
CA ARG A 61 23.62 -35.30 13.44
C ARG A 61 24.79 -34.48 14.00
N ASN A 62 26.02 -34.83 13.63
CA ASN A 62 27.20 -34.12 14.08
C ASN A 62 27.24 -32.68 13.55
N LEU A 63 26.89 -32.47 12.28
CA LEU A 63 26.82 -31.15 11.68
C LEU A 63 25.77 -30.27 12.38
N MET A 64 24.54 -30.77 12.54
CA MET A 64 23.46 -29.99 13.17
C MET A 64 23.78 -29.68 14.63
N ARG A 65 24.42 -30.61 15.35
CA ARG A 65 24.89 -30.38 16.72
C ARG A 65 25.99 -29.32 16.76
N ALA A 66 26.99 -29.43 15.89
CA ALA A 66 28.08 -28.45 15.81
C ALA A 66 27.53 -27.04 15.52
N ARG A 67 26.69 -26.88 14.49
CA ARG A 67 26.07 -25.58 14.16
C ARG A 67 25.20 -25.02 15.27
N ARG A 68 24.52 -25.89 16.04
CA ARG A 68 23.79 -25.47 17.23
C ARG A 68 24.72 -24.95 18.33
N GLU A 69 25.81 -25.66 18.61
CA GLU A 69 26.80 -25.25 19.61
C GLU A 69 27.46 -23.91 19.23
N GLU A 70 27.79 -23.73 17.96
CA GLU A 70 28.31 -22.46 17.43
C GLU A 70 27.32 -21.32 17.58
N LEU A 71 26.05 -21.54 17.23
CA LEU A 71 24.98 -20.56 17.45
C LEU A 71 24.84 -20.21 18.93
N ILE A 72 24.87 -21.21 19.82
CA ILE A 72 24.76 -20.98 21.26
C ILE A 72 25.94 -20.14 21.75
N ASN A 73 27.17 -20.44 21.30
CA ASN A 73 28.35 -19.64 21.64
C ASN A 73 28.23 -18.21 21.12
N LEU A 74 27.76 -18.02 19.88
CA LEU A 74 27.55 -16.70 19.30
C LEU A 74 26.55 -15.87 20.13
N LEU A 75 25.38 -16.45 20.44
CA LEU A 75 24.31 -15.74 21.13
C LEU A 75 24.61 -15.55 22.62
N GLU A 76 25.04 -16.60 23.31
CA GLU A 76 25.16 -16.56 24.78
C GLU A 76 26.51 -16.03 25.27
N ARG A 77 27.59 -16.17 24.50
CA ARG A 77 28.95 -15.82 24.94
C ARG A 77 29.55 -14.63 24.21
N ALA A 78 29.28 -14.51 22.91
CA ALA A 78 29.85 -13.44 22.09
C ALA A 78 28.92 -12.22 21.98
N GLY A 79 27.63 -12.36 22.31
CA GLY A 79 26.64 -11.29 22.20
C GLY A 79 26.28 -10.92 20.75
N GLY A 80 26.57 -11.80 19.78
CA GLY A 80 26.28 -11.55 18.38
C GLY A 80 24.80 -11.77 18.02
N ALA A 81 24.47 -11.60 16.74
CA ALA A 81 23.10 -11.79 16.27
C ALA A 81 23.01 -12.65 15.00
N ILE A 82 21.92 -13.41 14.92
CA ILE A 82 21.59 -14.26 13.78
C ILE A 82 20.28 -13.77 13.17
N PHE A 83 20.29 -13.54 11.87
CA PHE A 83 19.13 -13.17 11.07
C PHE A 83 18.79 -14.31 10.13
N CYS A 84 17.74 -15.05 10.44
CA CYS A 84 17.28 -16.20 9.68
C CYS A 84 16.03 -15.85 8.85
N LYS A 85 15.96 -16.25 7.58
CA LYS A 85 14.72 -16.13 6.82
C LYS A 85 13.70 -17.17 7.28
N LEU A 86 12.47 -16.73 7.55
CA LEU A 86 11.34 -17.57 7.91
C LEU A 86 10.79 -18.29 6.68
N ARG A 87 11.29 -19.50 6.44
CA ARG A 87 10.84 -20.47 5.44
C ARG A 87 10.01 -21.58 6.09
N LYS A 88 9.25 -22.33 5.30
CA LYS A 88 8.70 -23.63 5.73
C LYS A 88 9.82 -24.61 6.15
N PRO A 89 9.55 -25.56 7.06
CA PRO A 89 10.55 -26.53 7.54
C PRO A 89 11.23 -27.41 6.47
N GLY A 90 10.67 -27.45 5.25
CA GLY A 90 11.26 -28.17 4.11
C GLY A 90 10.80 -29.62 4.03
N ARG A 91 11.60 -30.44 3.35
CA ARG A 91 11.38 -31.90 3.28
C ARG A 91 12.02 -32.57 4.49
N GLU A 92 11.22 -33.09 5.41
CA GLU A 92 11.74 -33.70 6.65
C GLU A 92 12.41 -35.05 6.40
N LEU A 93 13.45 -35.35 7.20
CA LEU A 93 14.15 -36.63 7.24
C LEU A 93 13.89 -37.32 8.58
N THR A 94 13.37 -38.55 8.54
CA THR A 94 13.26 -39.41 9.71
C THR A 94 14.45 -40.37 9.77
N VAL A 95 15.23 -40.29 10.84
CA VAL A 95 16.30 -41.26 11.13
C VAL A 95 15.72 -42.34 12.02
N LEU A 96 15.65 -43.56 11.49
CA LEU A 96 15.15 -44.74 12.19
C LEU A 96 16.30 -45.37 12.98
N THR A 97 16.20 -45.35 14.30
CA THR A 97 17.08 -46.12 15.19
C THR A 97 16.28 -47.20 15.91
N LYS A 98 16.95 -48.15 16.57
CA LYS A 98 16.26 -49.23 17.28
C LYS A 98 15.34 -48.73 18.40
N ASP A 99 15.66 -47.58 18.97
CA ASP A 99 15.06 -47.10 20.23
C ASP A 99 14.25 -45.80 20.05
N GLU A 100 14.40 -45.10 18.92
CA GLU A 100 13.75 -43.81 18.67
C GLU A 100 13.71 -43.42 17.17
N GLU A 101 12.68 -42.68 16.78
CA GLU A 101 12.64 -41.94 15.51
C GLU A 101 13.07 -40.49 15.75
N LYS A 102 14.10 -40.04 15.02
CA LYS A 102 14.57 -38.64 15.08
C LYS A 102 14.26 -37.90 13.80
N GLU A 103 13.57 -36.78 13.92
CA GLU A 103 13.23 -35.92 12.79
C GLU A 103 14.26 -34.79 12.61
N PHE A 104 14.68 -34.61 11.35
CA PHE A 104 15.51 -33.52 10.87
C PHE A 104 14.71 -32.67 9.89
N ASN A 105 14.83 -31.36 10.05
CA ASN A 105 14.27 -30.35 9.17
C ASN A 105 15.25 -29.17 9.06
N ARG A 106 14.90 -28.16 8.27
CA ARG A 106 15.75 -26.99 8.01
C ARG A 106 16.10 -26.16 9.25
N TYR A 107 15.46 -26.39 10.39
CA TYR A 107 15.66 -25.66 11.65
C TYR A 107 16.23 -26.53 12.77
N THR A 108 16.66 -27.76 12.46
CA THR A 108 17.16 -28.70 13.48
C THR A 108 18.45 -28.25 14.15
N TRP A 109 19.19 -27.32 13.55
CA TRP A 109 20.37 -26.68 14.12
C TRP A 109 20.04 -25.59 15.15
N LEU A 110 18.77 -25.16 15.28
CA LEU A 110 18.38 -24.23 16.35
C LEU A 110 18.53 -24.89 17.73
N PRO A 111 18.69 -24.10 18.81
CA PRO A 111 18.60 -24.63 20.16
C PRO A 111 17.22 -25.21 20.45
N GLU A 112 17.13 -26.07 21.47
CA GLU A 112 15.93 -26.89 21.67
C GLU A 112 14.66 -26.04 21.90
N THR A 113 14.74 -24.96 22.70
CA THR A 113 13.61 -24.07 22.99
C THR A 113 12.99 -23.47 21.73
N GLU A 114 13.81 -22.88 20.86
CA GLU A 114 13.35 -22.28 19.61
C GLU A 114 13.01 -23.35 18.58
N ARG A 115 13.72 -24.49 18.58
CA ARG A 115 13.49 -25.63 17.68
C ARG A 115 12.11 -26.25 17.87
N GLU A 116 11.56 -26.28 19.10
CA GLU A 116 10.21 -26.81 19.33
C GLU A 116 9.15 -26.11 18.49
N LEU A 117 9.30 -24.79 18.22
CA LEU A 117 8.40 -24.04 17.35
C LEU A 117 8.36 -24.59 15.91
N PHE A 118 9.42 -25.25 15.48
CA PHE A 118 9.57 -25.77 14.13
C PHE A 118 9.36 -27.29 14.07
N ARG A 119 9.03 -27.94 15.19
CA ARG A 119 8.86 -29.40 15.26
C ARG A 119 7.51 -29.82 14.67
N GLY A 120 7.50 -30.89 13.89
CA GLY A 120 6.30 -31.46 13.28
C GLY A 120 5.54 -30.55 12.30
N GLY A 121 6.13 -29.42 11.90
CA GLY A 121 5.60 -28.52 10.87
C GLY A 121 4.25 -27.85 11.15
N ARG A 122 3.69 -27.97 12.36
CA ARG A 122 2.33 -27.50 12.66
C ARG A 122 2.22 -26.01 12.94
N ALA A 123 3.29 -25.41 13.45
CA ALA A 123 3.26 -24.00 13.86
C ALA A 123 3.44 -23.05 12.66
N ILE A 124 4.14 -23.49 11.61
CA ILE A 124 4.46 -22.71 10.41
C ILE A 124 3.62 -23.17 9.23
N GLU A 125 2.84 -22.25 8.69
CA GLU A 125 2.05 -22.48 7.49
C GLU A 125 2.70 -21.89 6.25
N THR A 126 2.52 -22.58 5.11
CA THR A 126 2.90 -22.04 3.81
C THR A 126 1.86 -21.02 3.39
N ARG A 127 2.25 -19.75 3.33
CA ARG A 127 1.37 -18.65 2.91
C ARG A 127 2.19 -17.56 2.26
N LYS A 128 1.76 -17.11 1.08
CA LYS A 128 2.45 -16.06 0.32
C LYS A 128 1.67 -14.76 0.36
N GLY A 129 2.37 -13.63 0.47
CA GLY A 129 1.76 -12.32 0.38
C GLY A 129 2.77 -11.18 0.51
N LYS A 130 2.30 -9.96 0.23
CA LYS A 130 3.12 -8.73 0.28
C LYS A 130 2.67 -7.75 1.35
N ARG A 131 1.45 -7.91 1.89
CA ARG A 131 0.89 -7.01 2.90
C ARG A 131 1.43 -7.39 4.28
N LEU A 132 2.31 -6.53 4.80
CA LEU A 132 2.88 -6.63 6.15
C LEU A 132 2.27 -5.53 7.02
N SER A 133 2.06 -5.83 8.29
CA SER A 133 1.69 -4.88 9.34
C SER A 133 2.83 -4.89 10.38
N PRO A 134 3.85 -4.03 10.23
CA PRO A 134 4.90 -3.87 11.23
C PRO A 134 4.28 -3.45 12.57
N ARG A 135 4.87 -3.90 13.69
CA ARG A 135 4.43 -3.48 15.03
C ARG A 135 4.89 -2.06 15.32
N GLU A 136 4.12 -1.32 16.13
CA GLU A 136 4.49 0.01 16.61
C GLU A 136 5.46 -0.07 17.79
N ILE A 137 6.63 -0.68 17.56
CA ILE A 137 7.71 -0.79 18.55
C ILE A 137 8.99 -0.17 18.00
N SER A 138 9.75 0.49 18.88
CA SER A 138 11.04 1.09 18.51
C SER A 138 12.11 0.01 18.37
N SER A 139 12.16 -0.63 17.18
CA SER A 139 13.13 -1.66 16.84
C SER A 139 13.83 -1.34 15.51
N PRO A 140 15.17 -1.47 15.40
CA PRO A 140 15.88 -1.35 14.13
C PRO A 140 15.32 -2.25 13.03
N VAL A 141 14.82 -3.44 13.39
CA VAL A 141 14.19 -4.38 12.44
C VAL A 141 12.82 -3.91 12.00
N VAL A 142 12.00 -3.40 12.90
CA VAL A 142 10.70 -2.82 12.53
C VAL A 142 10.90 -1.64 11.59
N LYS A 143 11.86 -0.76 11.90
CA LYS A 143 12.21 0.36 11.02
C LYS A 143 12.63 -0.14 9.64
N PHE A 144 13.53 -1.12 9.57
CA PHE A 144 13.95 -1.72 8.29
C PHE A 144 12.76 -2.32 7.51
N ILE A 145 11.89 -3.09 8.17
CA ILE A 145 10.72 -3.70 7.52
C ILE A 145 9.77 -2.61 7.00
N ASN A 146 9.59 -1.52 7.74
CA ASN A 146 8.75 -0.41 7.34
C ASN A 146 9.33 0.36 6.15
N ASP A 147 10.63 0.67 6.20
CA ASP A 147 11.34 1.42 5.16
C ASP A 147 11.39 0.65 3.82
N PHE A 148 11.43 -0.69 3.88
CA PHE A 148 11.49 -1.57 2.71
C PHE A 148 10.21 -2.36 2.44
N ARG A 149 9.06 -1.95 3.01
CA ARG A 149 7.80 -2.72 2.98
C ARG A 149 7.39 -3.20 1.58
N GLU A 150 7.55 -2.35 0.57
CA GLU A 150 7.20 -2.67 -0.82
C GLU A 150 8.12 -3.71 -1.48
N SER A 151 9.32 -3.90 -0.94
CA SER A 151 10.33 -4.87 -1.42
C SER A 151 10.36 -6.16 -0.60
N ILE A 152 9.48 -6.29 0.40
CA ILE A 152 9.42 -7.43 1.30
C ILE A 152 8.11 -8.18 1.06
N SER A 153 8.23 -9.47 0.72
CA SER A 153 7.11 -10.41 0.73
C SER A 153 7.40 -11.55 1.71
N TYR A 154 6.34 -12.23 2.15
CA TYR A 154 6.45 -13.40 3.00
C TYR A 154 6.02 -14.65 2.22
N GLU A 155 6.62 -15.79 2.59
CA GLU A 155 6.30 -17.11 2.01
C GLU A 155 5.84 -18.13 3.05
N SER A 156 5.97 -17.78 4.32
CA SER A 156 5.60 -18.61 5.45
C SER A 156 5.17 -17.71 6.58
N VAL A 157 4.23 -18.20 7.38
CA VAL A 157 3.69 -17.50 8.54
C VAL A 157 3.69 -18.43 9.75
N LEU A 158 3.85 -17.85 10.93
CA LEU A 158 3.70 -18.54 12.20
C LEU A 158 2.37 -18.11 12.84
N LYS A 159 1.55 -19.07 13.27
CA LYS A 159 0.31 -18.73 13.98
C LYS A 159 0.65 -18.00 15.28
N ASN A 160 -0.06 -16.90 15.57
CA ASN A 160 0.24 -16.03 16.71
C ASN A 160 0.24 -16.77 18.06
N GLN A 161 -0.68 -17.74 18.23
CA GLN A 161 -0.77 -18.58 19.44
C GLN A 161 0.48 -19.43 19.70
N SER A 162 1.30 -19.70 18.68
CA SER A 162 2.51 -20.50 18.83
C SER A 162 3.65 -19.75 19.51
N LEU A 163 3.68 -18.41 19.48
CA LEU A 163 4.72 -17.61 20.13
C LEU A 163 4.44 -17.32 21.60
N THR A 164 3.16 -17.31 22.01
CA THR A 164 2.78 -17.06 23.40
C THR A 164 3.32 -18.08 24.40
N GLU A 165 3.75 -19.25 23.93
CA GLU A 165 4.31 -20.32 24.77
C GLU A 165 5.83 -20.18 25.00
N VAL A 166 6.53 -19.38 24.19
CA VAL A 166 7.99 -19.22 24.28
C VAL A 166 8.32 -17.88 24.96
N GLN A 167 8.80 -17.95 26.21
CA GLN A 167 9.23 -16.76 26.95
C GLN A 167 10.31 -15.99 26.19
N ARG A 168 10.22 -14.64 26.17
CA ARG A 168 11.19 -13.69 25.57
C ARG A 168 11.19 -13.62 24.03
N SER A 169 10.06 -13.88 23.38
CA SER A 169 9.88 -13.57 21.96
C SER A 169 9.32 -12.16 21.74
N GLU A 170 9.83 -11.44 20.74
CA GLU A 170 9.28 -10.16 20.27
C GLU A 170 8.74 -10.31 18.84
N VAL A 171 7.57 -9.77 18.55
CA VAL A 171 6.98 -9.81 17.19
C VAL A 171 7.29 -8.50 16.49
N PHE A 172 7.94 -8.56 15.33
CA PHE A 172 8.30 -7.36 14.56
C PHE A 172 7.26 -7.04 13.48
N ALA A 173 6.67 -8.05 12.86
CA ALA A 173 5.65 -7.86 11.84
C ALA A 173 4.66 -9.03 11.75
N SER A 174 3.42 -8.69 11.43
CA SER A 174 2.32 -9.63 11.21
C SER A 174 1.65 -9.40 9.86
N THR A 175 0.82 -10.33 9.42
CA THR A 175 -0.13 -10.12 8.32
C THR A 175 -1.35 -9.33 8.83
N PRO A 176 -2.21 -8.78 7.95
CA PRO A 176 -3.43 -8.08 8.36
C PRO A 176 -4.40 -8.93 9.20
N ILE A 177 -4.32 -10.26 9.08
CA ILE A 177 -5.16 -11.19 9.84
C ILE A 177 -4.49 -11.70 11.12
N GLY A 178 -3.31 -11.16 11.47
CA GLY A 178 -2.62 -11.41 12.74
C GLY A 178 -1.57 -12.53 12.74
N ASP A 179 -1.38 -13.25 11.63
CA ASP A 179 -0.30 -14.25 11.57
C ASP A 179 1.08 -13.59 11.58
N VAL A 180 2.07 -14.20 12.21
CA VAL A 180 3.39 -13.62 12.41
C VAL A 180 4.31 -13.96 11.24
N VAL A 181 5.00 -12.95 10.72
CA VAL A 181 5.93 -13.06 9.57
C VAL A 181 7.36 -12.66 9.93
N SER A 182 7.54 -11.96 11.04
CA SER A 182 8.85 -11.62 11.59
C SER A 182 8.79 -11.51 13.11
N PHE A 183 9.76 -12.11 13.78
CA PHE A 183 9.85 -12.19 15.24
C PHE A 183 11.30 -12.44 15.64
N GLY A 184 11.62 -12.33 16.93
CA GLY A 184 12.95 -12.67 17.43
C GLY A 184 12.96 -13.12 18.88
N PHE A 185 14.07 -13.74 19.28
CA PHE A 185 14.35 -14.17 20.64
C PHE A 185 15.62 -13.50 21.12
N VAL A 186 15.65 -13.13 22.39
CA VAL A 186 16.89 -12.74 23.08
C VAL A 186 17.42 -13.93 23.85
N ARG A 187 18.70 -14.24 23.67
CA ARG A 187 19.35 -15.38 24.28
C ARG A 187 20.75 -15.00 24.75
N GLY A 188 20.94 -14.97 26.07
CA GLY A 188 22.13 -14.35 26.67
C GLY A 188 22.19 -12.87 26.31
N GLU A 189 23.31 -12.43 25.76
CA GLU A 189 23.50 -11.06 25.26
C GLU A 189 23.18 -10.91 23.76
N GLY A 190 22.99 -12.03 23.06
CA GLY A 190 22.73 -12.07 21.63
C GLY A 190 21.26 -12.14 21.25
N SER A 191 21.01 -12.06 19.94
CA SER A 191 19.65 -12.05 19.38
C SER A 191 19.50 -12.98 18.17
N LEU A 192 18.44 -13.78 18.16
CA LEU A 192 18.00 -14.57 17.01
C LEU A 192 16.75 -13.93 16.40
N VAL A 193 16.82 -13.51 15.14
CA VAL A 193 15.76 -12.78 14.45
C VAL A 193 15.32 -13.55 13.22
N PHE A 194 14.01 -13.72 13.08
CA PHE A 194 13.37 -14.27 11.89
C PHE A 194 12.82 -13.15 11.01
N LEU A 195 13.28 -13.10 9.77
CA LEU A 195 12.86 -12.14 8.74
C LEU A 195 11.93 -12.79 7.72
N PRO A 196 11.06 -12.04 7.02
CA PRO A 196 10.27 -12.58 5.93
C PRO A 196 11.16 -13.16 4.82
N ALA A 197 10.82 -14.32 4.28
CA ALA A 197 11.71 -15.01 3.33
C ALA A 197 11.72 -14.40 1.91
N GLY A 198 10.64 -13.76 1.47
CA GLY A 198 10.45 -13.23 0.13
C GLY A 198 10.96 -11.79 -0.04
N MET A 199 12.11 -11.48 0.56
CA MET A 199 12.76 -10.17 0.42
C MET A 199 13.53 -10.08 -0.89
N GLU A 200 13.17 -9.12 -1.74
CA GLU A 200 13.85 -8.82 -3.00
C GLU A 200 14.65 -7.51 -2.86
N LEU A 201 15.72 -7.57 -2.07
CA LEU A 201 16.55 -6.41 -1.77
C LEU A 201 17.58 -6.17 -2.88
N LYS A 202 17.67 -4.91 -3.32
CA LYS A 202 18.84 -4.42 -4.08
C LYS A 202 20.03 -4.24 -3.13
N SER A 203 21.23 -4.00 -3.67
CA SER A 203 22.45 -3.81 -2.87
C SER A 203 22.32 -2.75 -1.77
N SER A 204 21.55 -1.68 -2.00
CA SER A 204 21.27 -0.66 -0.98
C SER A 204 20.42 -1.22 0.18
N GLY A 205 19.43 -2.06 -0.11
CA GLY A 205 18.61 -2.71 0.91
C GLY A 205 19.39 -3.74 1.73
N GLU A 206 20.32 -4.48 1.11
CA GLU A 206 21.22 -5.38 1.85
C GLU A 206 22.10 -4.61 2.83
N GLN A 207 22.64 -3.45 2.43
CA GLN A 207 23.43 -2.59 3.32
C GLN A 207 22.61 -2.03 4.48
N GLU A 208 21.37 -1.60 4.24
CA GLU A 208 20.48 -1.14 5.30
C GLU A 208 20.08 -2.27 6.26
N LEU A 209 19.93 -3.49 5.76
CA LEU A 209 19.71 -4.66 6.61
C LEU A 209 20.92 -4.92 7.53
N VAL A 210 22.15 -4.84 6.98
CA VAL A 210 23.38 -4.96 7.78
C VAL A 210 23.46 -3.87 8.85
N LYS A 211 23.16 -2.60 8.50
CA LYS A 211 23.12 -1.50 9.47
C LYS A 211 22.05 -1.71 10.56
N ALA A 212 20.88 -2.22 10.19
CA ALA A 212 19.84 -2.57 11.14
C ALA A 212 20.34 -3.68 12.10
N ALA A 213 21.01 -4.70 11.57
CA ALA A 213 21.60 -5.77 12.35
C ALA A 213 22.73 -5.31 13.29
N GLU A 214 23.61 -4.40 12.84
CA GLU A 214 24.67 -3.83 13.69
C GLU A 214 24.09 -3.05 14.88
N LYS A 215 23.00 -2.29 14.66
CA LYS A 215 22.31 -1.58 15.75
C LYS A 215 21.74 -2.52 16.80
N VAL A 216 21.45 -3.75 16.41
CA VAL A 216 20.82 -4.75 17.28
C VAL A 216 21.86 -5.38 18.19
N VAL A 217 23.02 -5.73 17.61
CA VAL A 217 24.18 -6.18 18.38
C VAL A 217 24.65 -5.09 19.34
N ARG A 218 24.82 -3.85 18.86
CA ARG A 218 25.26 -2.72 19.71
C ARG A 218 24.24 -2.29 20.76
N GLY A 219 22.96 -2.52 20.50
CA GLY A 219 21.86 -2.14 21.39
C GLY A 219 21.62 -3.12 22.55
N GLY A 220 22.32 -4.26 22.61
CA GLY A 220 22.08 -5.30 23.63
C GLY A 220 20.79 -6.08 23.40
N GLY A 221 20.34 -6.19 22.15
CA GLY A 221 19.06 -6.81 21.78
C GLY A 221 17.88 -5.82 21.69
N TYR A 222 16.71 -6.34 21.33
CA TYR A 222 15.46 -5.56 21.21
C TYR A 222 14.63 -5.53 22.51
N TYR A 223 15.10 -6.24 23.53
CA TYR A 223 14.38 -6.41 24.78
C TYR A 223 14.80 -5.30 25.75
N SER A 224 14.00 -4.24 25.83
CA SER A 224 14.01 -3.37 26.99
C SER A 224 13.21 -4.08 28.08
N PRO A 225 13.83 -4.48 29.22
CA PRO A 225 13.07 -5.07 30.30
C PRO A 225 11.97 -4.11 30.75
N SER A 226 10.77 -4.61 31.02
CA SER A 226 9.64 -3.76 31.44
C SER A 226 9.92 -2.95 32.72
N TRP A 227 10.88 -3.37 33.53
CA TRP A 227 11.30 -2.60 34.71
C TRP A 227 12.14 -1.37 34.37
N LEU A 228 12.79 -1.34 33.20
CA LEU A 228 13.63 -0.22 32.74
C LEU A 228 12.79 1.04 32.51
N ASP A 229 11.50 0.87 32.16
CA ASP A 229 10.53 1.97 32.05
C ASP A 229 10.34 2.75 33.37
N ASN A 230 10.72 2.16 34.51
CA ASN A 230 10.69 2.84 35.81
C ASN A 230 11.92 3.74 36.05
N TYR A 231 12.91 3.69 35.16
CA TYR A 231 14.18 4.41 35.28
C TYR A 231 14.33 5.42 34.14
N CYS A 232 13.54 6.50 34.19
CA CYS A 232 13.67 7.61 33.24
C CYS A 232 14.83 8.52 33.63
N LEU A 233 15.65 8.89 32.64
CA LEU A 233 16.60 10.00 32.83
C LEU A 233 15.85 11.33 32.89
N PRO A 234 16.35 12.34 33.64
CA PRO A 234 15.68 13.64 33.75
C PRO A 234 15.37 14.29 32.39
N SER A 235 16.30 14.22 31.42
CA SER A 235 16.14 14.79 30.07
C SER A 235 15.31 13.92 29.13
N GLU A 236 15.10 12.64 29.45
CA GLU A 236 14.36 11.72 28.58
C GLU A 236 12.88 12.06 28.53
N LYS A 237 12.32 12.53 29.64
CA LYS A 237 10.93 12.98 29.71
C LYS A 237 10.68 14.17 28.79
N ASP A 238 11.62 15.11 28.75
CA ASP A 238 11.53 16.30 27.90
C ASP A 238 11.60 15.90 26.41
N ILE A 239 12.57 15.06 26.05
CA ILE A 239 12.72 14.55 24.68
C ILE A 239 11.47 13.75 24.25
N ARG A 240 10.93 12.88 25.11
CA ARG A 240 9.70 12.13 24.82
C ARG A 240 8.49 13.04 24.62
N ASN A 241 8.40 14.14 25.35
CA ASN A 241 7.33 15.13 25.17
C ASN A 241 7.53 15.91 23.87
N GLU A 242 8.75 16.34 23.55
CA GLU A 242 9.06 17.00 22.28
C GLU A 242 8.70 16.13 21.08
N LEU A 243 9.03 14.83 21.11
CA LEU A 243 8.65 13.88 20.07
C LEU A 243 7.12 13.79 19.90
N LYS A 244 6.38 13.72 21.01
CA LYS A 244 4.90 13.71 20.96
C LYS A 244 4.32 15.00 20.38
N GLU A 245 4.90 16.16 20.69
CA GLU A 245 4.46 17.43 20.12
C GLU A 245 4.77 17.50 18.62
N LEU A 246 5.95 17.03 18.19
CA LEU A 246 6.31 16.94 16.77
C LEU A 246 5.36 16.00 16.01
N ASP A 247 5.00 14.84 16.58
CA ASP A 247 4.06 13.91 15.95
C ASP A 247 2.64 14.50 15.80
N ARG A 248 2.19 15.28 16.80
CA ARG A 248 0.92 16.02 16.71
C ARG A 248 0.98 17.08 15.62
N GLU A 249 2.09 17.81 15.54
CA GLU A 249 2.27 18.86 14.54
C GLU A 249 2.31 18.27 13.12
N ILE A 250 3.02 17.16 12.92
CA ILE A 250 3.03 16.42 11.65
C ILE A 250 1.60 16.00 11.27
N SER A 251 0.85 15.47 12.23
CA SER A 251 -0.54 15.02 12.00
C SER A 251 -1.45 16.19 11.63
N ARG A 252 -1.31 17.34 12.30
CA ARG A 252 -2.05 18.58 12.00
C ARG A 252 -1.73 19.09 10.59
N LEU A 253 -0.44 19.18 10.25
CA LEU A 253 0.02 19.65 8.94
C LEU A 253 -0.42 18.72 7.81
N LYS A 254 -0.42 17.40 8.02
CA LYS A 254 -0.96 16.43 7.05
C LYS A 254 -2.44 16.66 6.79
N LYS A 255 -3.25 16.88 7.84
CA LYS A 255 -4.68 17.17 7.69
C LYS A 255 -4.91 18.46 6.91
N GLN A 256 -4.18 19.52 7.24
CA GLN A 256 -4.26 20.80 6.52
C GLN A 256 -3.87 20.67 5.05
N ARG A 257 -2.86 19.85 4.75
CA ARG A 257 -2.48 19.56 3.36
C ARG A 257 -3.61 18.86 2.60
N GLU A 258 -4.25 17.87 3.22
CA GLU A 258 -5.36 17.14 2.60
C GLU A 258 -6.52 18.09 2.30
N GLU A 259 -6.95 18.87 3.30
CA GLU A 259 -7.99 19.90 3.15
C GLU A 259 -7.66 20.88 2.01
N LYS A 260 -6.42 21.38 1.95
CA LYS A 260 -5.99 22.28 0.86
C LYS A 260 -5.87 21.60 -0.51
N THR A 261 -5.63 20.29 -0.54
CA THR A 261 -5.58 19.52 -1.78
C THR A 261 -6.99 19.29 -2.33
N GLU A 262 -7.97 19.06 -1.45
CA GLU A 262 -9.39 18.99 -1.78
C GLU A 262 -9.91 20.34 -2.27
N ASP A 263 -9.60 21.44 -1.57
CA ASP A 263 -9.91 22.81 -2.00
C ASP A 263 -9.35 23.10 -3.42
N LEU A 264 -8.15 22.61 -3.72
CA LEU A 264 -7.52 22.81 -5.02
C LEU A 264 -8.20 21.99 -6.12
N ARG A 265 -8.59 20.75 -5.83
CA ARG A 265 -9.35 19.91 -6.76
C ARG A 265 -10.68 20.55 -7.13
N ASP A 266 -11.43 21.05 -6.15
CA ASP A 266 -12.67 21.78 -6.39
C ASP A 266 -12.46 22.98 -7.33
N ILE A 267 -11.35 23.70 -7.20
CA ILE A 267 -11.03 24.83 -8.10
C ILE A 267 -10.67 24.33 -9.51
N ASP A 268 -9.91 23.25 -9.61
CA ASP A 268 -9.48 22.71 -10.90
C ASP A 268 -10.66 22.09 -11.67
N ASP A 269 -11.62 21.45 -10.98
CA ASP A 269 -12.87 20.97 -11.59
C ASP A 269 -13.69 22.12 -12.19
N LEU A 270 -13.75 23.27 -11.51
CA LEU A 270 -14.42 24.47 -12.05
C LEU A 270 -13.68 25.06 -13.25
N LYS A 271 -12.34 25.09 -13.22
CA LYS A 271 -11.54 25.48 -14.40
C LYS A 271 -11.71 24.51 -15.57
N GLY A 272 -12.10 23.28 -15.28
CA GLY A 272 -12.47 22.27 -16.27
C GLY A 272 -13.46 22.80 -17.31
N LEU A 273 -14.38 23.69 -16.93
CA LEU A 273 -15.30 24.38 -17.86
C LEU A 273 -14.57 25.01 -19.06
N LEU A 274 -13.43 25.66 -18.80
CA LEU A 274 -12.67 26.37 -19.83
C LEU A 274 -11.77 25.43 -20.63
N THR A 275 -11.21 24.40 -19.98
CA THR A 275 -10.18 23.52 -20.56
C THR A 275 -10.72 22.23 -21.16
N SER A 276 -12.04 22.00 -21.07
CA SER A 276 -12.68 20.77 -21.53
C SER A 276 -12.45 20.54 -23.03
N ARG A 277 -11.99 19.35 -23.39
CA ARG A 277 -11.71 18.93 -24.78
C ARG A 277 -12.74 17.93 -25.32
N THR A 278 -13.58 17.41 -24.44
CA THR A 278 -14.62 16.46 -24.80
C THR A 278 -15.95 16.86 -24.15
N ASN A 279 -17.06 16.45 -24.76
CA ASN A 279 -18.40 16.66 -24.19
C ASN A 279 -18.52 16.08 -22.78
N HIS A 280 -17.88 14.93 -22.50
CA HIS A 280 -17.88 14.33 -21.17
C HIS A 280 -17.15 15.20 -20.13
N GLU A 281 -15.98 15.75 -20.46
CA GLU A 281 -15.24 16.66 -19.57
C GLU A 281 -16.04 17.93 -19.28
N LEU A 282 -16.67 18.50 -20.31
CA LEU A 282 -17.49 19.71 -20.15
C LEU A 282 -18.73 19.42 -19.31
N LYS A 283 -19.44 18.31 -19.58
CA LYS A 283 -20.58 17.84 -18.79
C LYS A 283 -20.20 17.70 -17.31
N SER A 284 -19.10 17.01 -17.01
CA SER A 284 -18.64 16.79 -15.63
C SER A 284 -18.34 18.11 -14.92
N SER A 285 -17.62 19.01 -15.59
CA SER A 285 -17.24 20.32 -15.03
C SER A 285 -18.46 21.23 -14.83
N LEU A 286 -19.41 21.18 -15.79
CA LEU A 286 -20.66 21.93 -15.76
C LEU A 286 -21.60 21.45 -14.66
N SER A 287 -21.77 20.14 -14.51
CA SER A 287 -22.56 19.57 -13.41
C SER A 287 -22.05 20.07 -12.06
N ARG A 288 -20.73 19.95 -11.84
CA ARG A 288 -20.10 20.43 -10.61
C ARG A 288 -20.27 21.93 -10.39
N ALA A 289 -20.13 22.73 -11.44
CA ALA A 289 -20.33 24.17 -11.38
C ALA A 289 -21.77 24.54 -10.97
N LEU A 290 -22.76 23.86 -11.55
CA LEU A 290 -24.17 24.07 -11.26
C LEU A 290 -24.54 23.62 -9.84
N GLU A 291 -24.04 22.47 -9.38
CA GLU A 291 -24.18 22.03 -7.98
C GLU A 291 -23.61 23.07 -7.01
N VAL A 292 -22.43 23.61 -7.32
CA VAL A 292 -21.79 24.68 -6.53
C VAL A 292 -22.64 25.96 -6.50
N ALA A 293 -23.41 26.22 -7.56
CA ALA A 293 -24.38 27.31 -7.60
C ALA A 293 -25.71 26.98 -6.89
N GLY A 294 -25.87 25.76 -6.37
CA GLY A 294 -27.05 25.31 -5.63
C GLY A 294 -28.18 24.79 -6.52
N PHE A 295 -27.89 24.32 -7.73
CA PHE A 295 -28.85 23.60 -8.56
C PHE A 295 -28.81 22.10 -8.26
N ASP A 296 -29.96 21.46 -8.36
CA ASP A 296 -30.06 20.00 -8.36
C ASP A 296 -29.93 19.52 -9.82
N VAL A 297 -28.87 18.75 -10.08
CA VAL A 297 -28.46 18.36 -11.44
C VAL A 297 -28.65 16.85 -11.57
N GLU A 298 -29.52 16.46 -12.48
CA GLU A 298 -29.75 15.04 -12.81
C GLU A 298 -29.18 14.72 -14.19
N GLU A 299 -28.57 13.54 -14.33
CA GLU A 299 -28.22 13.02 -15.65
C GLU A 299 -29.44 12.33 -16.26
N ASP A 300 -29.71 12.65 -17.53
CA ASP A 300 -30.83 12.06 -18.26
C ASP A 300 -30.36 10.99 -19.26
N SER A 301 -31.27 10.07 -19.59
CA SER A 301 -31.01 8.95 -20.51
C SER A 301 -31.55 9.15 -21.92
N SER A 302 -32.32 10.22 -22.18
CA SER A 302 -32.95 10.57 -23.47
C SER A 302 -32.07 11.41 -24.40
N GLY A 303 -30.74 11.31 -24.25
CA GLY A 303 -29.78 12.06 -25.08
C GLY A 303 -29.54 13.52 -24.64
N ILE A 304 -30.19 13.97 -23.58
CA ILE A 304 -29.88 15.23 -22.87
C ILE A 304 -28.72 14.98 -21.91
N ASP A 305 -27.77 15.92 -21.88
CA ASP A 305 -26.55 15.73 -21.08
C ASP A 305 -26.82 15.97 -19.59
N LEU A 306 -27.56 17.04 -19.25
CA LEU A 306 -27.94 17.42 -17.88
C LEU A 306 -29.35 17.97 -17.82
N MET A 307 -30.07 17.64 -16.75
CA MET A 307 -31.37 18.22 -16.39
C MET A 307 -31.22 19.01 -15.10
N ILE A 308 -31.81 20.19 -15.05
CA ILE A 308 -31.93 20.97 -13.80
C ILE A 308 -33.39 21.03 -13.43
N SER A 309 -33.71 20.55 -12.24
CA SER A 309 -35.03 20.72 -11.65
C SER A 309 -34.91 21.47 -10.33
N ASP A 310 -35.29 22.74 -10.33
CA ASP A 310 -35.49 23.47 -9.07
C ASP A 310 -36.94 23.33 -8.62
N THR A 311 -37.20 23.51 -7.33
CA THR A 311 -38.47 23.36 -6.61
C THR A 311 -39.60 24.30 -7.07
N GLY A 312 -39.94 24.28 -8.37
CA GLY A 312 -41.15 24.83 -8.95
C GLY A 312 -40.99 25.94 -10.00
N GLU A 313 -39.79 26.53 -10.18
CA GLU A 313 -39.63 27.74 -11.01
C GLU A 313 -38.80 27.57 -12.28
N VAL A 314 -37.88 26.59 -12.34
CA VAL A 314 -36.95 26.42 -13.48
C VAL A 314 -36.79 24.94 -13.79
N ASN A 315 -37.08 24.56 -15.04
CA ASN A 315 -36.86 23.22 -15.57
C ASN A 315 -36.07 23.36 -16.88
N LEU A 316 -34.79 22.97 -16.85
CA LEU A 316 -33.87 23.16 -17.97
C LEU A 316 -33.36 21.82 -18.49
N ALA A 317 -33.31 21.68 -19.80
CA ALA A 317 -32.64 20.60 -20.50
C ALA A 317 -31.38 21.15 -21.16
N ILE A 318 -30.22 20.61 -20.79
CA ILE A 318 -28.92 21.10 -21.23
C ILE A 318 -28.21 20.05 -22.08
N THR A 319 -27.77 20.45 -23.28
CA THR A 319 -26.77 19.69 -24.05
C THR A 319 -25.46 20.45 -24.11
N VAL A 320 -24.35 19.72 -24.16
CA VAL A 320 -23.02 20.30 -24.22
C VAL A 320 -22.36 20.03 -25.57
N GLY A 321 -21.64 21.01 -26.10
CA GLY A 321 -20.86 20.88 -27.32
C GLY A 321 -19.43 21.36 -27.12
N VAL A 322 -18.46 20.55 -27.53
CA VAL A 322 -17.04 20.88 -27.42
C VAL A 322 -16.36 20.70 -28.75
N ASN A 323 -15.62 21.73 -29.16
CA ASN A 323 -14.72 21.66 -30.28
C ASN A 323 -13.39 22.33 -29.90
N PRO A 324 -12.30 21.57 -29.67
CA PRO A 324 -11.06 22.13 -29.15
C PRO A 324 -10.38 23.15 -30.08
N GLU A 325 -10.58 23.04 -31.40
CA GLU A 325 -9.81 23.76 -32.42
C GLU A 325 -10.67 24.71 -33.29
N ALA A 326 -11.99 24.61 -33.20
CA ALA A 326 -12.94 25.37 -34.04
C ALA A 326 -14.22 25.72 -33.24
N PRO A 327 -15.16 26.49 -33.83
CA PRO A 327 -16.48 26.69 -33.26
C PRO A 327 -17.27 25.36 -33.19
N VAL A 328 -18.25 25.30 -32.31
CA VAL A 328 -19.15 24.15 -32.17
C VAL A 328 -20.25 24.20 -33.23
N ASP A 329 -20.50 23.06 -33.86
CA ASP A 329 -21.46 22.86 -34.95
C ASP A 329 -22.90 22.58 -34.44
N LEU A 330 -23.79 22.15 -35.34
CA LEU A 330 -25.22 21.92 -35.06
C LEU A 330 -25.54 20.66 -34.24
N ASP A 331 -24.58 19.76 -33.99
CA ASP A 331 -24.83 18.48 -33.34
C ASP A 331 -25.49 18.59 -31.94
N PRO A 332 -25.03 19.48 -31.04
CA PRO A 332 -25.66 19.67 -29.72
C PRO A 332 -27.11 20.14 -29.81
N TYR A 333 -27.44 20.95 -30.81
CA TYR A 333 -28.81 21.40 -31.07
C TYR A 333 -29.70 20.25 -31.51
N HIS A 334 -29.25 19.40 -32.44
CA HIS A 334 -30.03 18.24 -32.88
C HIS A 334 -30.33 17.27 -31.74
N ARG A 335 -29.34 17.02 -30.88
CA ARG A 335 -29.53 16.21 -29.66
C ARG A 335 -30.53 16.83 -28.71
N LEU A 336 -30.47 18.15 -28.51
CA LEU A 336 -31.40 18.86 -27.62
C LEU A 336 -32.84 18.80 -28.13
N VAL A 337 -33.07 19.06 -29.43
CA VAL A 337 -34.40 18.94 -30.05
C VAL A 337 -34.95 17.53 -29.88
N GLN A 338 -34.13 16.51 -30.15
CA GLN A 338 -34.55 15.13 -30.02
C GLN A 338 -34.93 14.80 -28.57
N GLY A 339 -34.06 15.10 -27.62
CA GLY A 339 -34.29 14.79 -26.21
C GLY A 339 -35.50 15.54 -25.62
N ILE A 340 -35.67 16.82 -25.95
CA ILE A 340 -36.86 17.58 -25.52
C ILE A 340 -38.14 16.97 -26.10
N ASN A 341 -38.14 16.54 -27.37
CA ASN A 341 -39.30 15.87 -27.95
C ASN A 341 -39.61 14.53 -27.25
N GLU A 342 -38.58 13.76 -26.90
CA GLU A 342 -38.74 12.51 -26.14
C GLU A 342 -39.33 12.79 -24.74
N LEU A 343 -38.81 13.78 -24.01
CA LEU A 343 -39.36 14.22 -22.72
C LEU A 343 -40.82 14.69 -22.81
N LYS A 344 -41.18 15.44 -23.86
CA LYS A 344 -42.57 15.87 -24.09
C LYS A 344 -43.51 14.70 -24.34
N ILE A 345 -43.10 13.76 -25.18
CA ILE A 345 -43.94 12.63 -25.61
C ILE A 345 -44.09 11.59 -24.51
N PHE A 346 -43.00 11.23 -23.84
CA PHE A 346 -42.97 10.08 -22.92
C PHE A 346 -43.09 10.48 -21.45
N GLU A 347 -42.55 11.64 -21.04
CA GLU A 347 -42.54 12.09 -19.65
C GLU A 347 -43.50 13.25 -19.36
N ASN A 348 -44.13 13.80 -20.40
CA ASN A 348 -45.01 14.99 -20.33
C ASN A 348 -44.31 16.17 -19.63
N LYS A 349 -42.99 16.32 -19.87
CA LYS A 349 -42.17 17.45 -19.40
C LYS A 349 -41.86 18.37 -20.58
N ASP A 350 -41.92 19.69 -20.37
CA ASP A 350 -41.58 20.71 -21.36
C ASP A 350 -40.51 21.66 -20.78
N PRO A 351 -39.24 21.21 -20.69
CA PRO A 351 -38.16 22.03 -20.16
C PRO A 351 -37.69 23.08 -21.19
N GLN A 352 -37.13 24.18 -20.69
CA GLN A 352 -36.43 25.15 -21.54
C GLN A 352 -35.07 24.58 -21.98
N GLY A 353 -34.78 24.66 -23.28
CA GLY A 353 -33.55 24.12 -23.86
C GLY A 353 -32.38 25.08 -23.77
N VAL A 354 -31.23 24.58 -23.33
CA VAL A 354 -29.96 25.31 -23.28
C VAL A 354 -28.86 24.49 -23.95
N VAL A 355 -28.07 25.13 -24.80
CA VAL A 355 -26.85 24.54 -25.36
C VAL A 355 -25.65 25.23 -24.74
N VAL A 356 -24.78 24.46 -24.08
CA VAL A 356 -23.52 24.98 -23.53
C VAL A 356 -22.37 24.60 -24.44
N VAL A 357 -21.64 25.59 -24.95
CA VAL A 357 -20.56 25.39 -25.92
C VAL A 357 -19.19 25.72 -25.32
N ASN A 358 -18.18 24.94 -25.71
CA ASN A 358 -16.77 25.26 -25.50
C ASN A 358 -16.00 25.08 -26.82
N GLY A 359 -16.07 26.11 -27.65
CA GLY A 359 -15.30 26.21 -28.89
C GLY A 359 -13.90 26.75 -28.63
N PHE A 360 -12.91 26.35 -29.43
CA PHE A 360 -11.50 26.73 -29.26
C PHE A 360 -10.93 26.42 -27.86
N GLY A 361 -11.29 25.27 -27.29
CA GLY A 361 -10.88 24.85 -25.94
C GLY A 361 -9.36 24.77 -25.70
N THR A 362 -8.53 24.79 -26.74
CA THR A 362 -7.05 24.85 -26.62
C THR A 362 -6.48 26.28 -26.53
N LYS A 363 -7.29 27.31 -26.78
CA LYS A 363 -6.92 28.72 -26.66
C LYS A 363 -7.32 29.30 -25.30
N ASP A 364 -6.59 30.33 -24.87
CA ASP A 364 -7.00 31.18 -23.75
C ASP A 364 -8.37 31.81 -24.05
N PRO A 365 -9.33 31.82 -23.10
CA PRO A 365 -10.66 32.42 -23.31
C PRO A 365 -10.62 33.83 -23.92
N ALA A 366 -9.65 34.66 -23.53
CA ALA A 366 -9.52 36.02 -24.06
C ALA A 366 -9.15 36.08 -25.57
N ASP A 367 -8.60 35.00 -26.11
CA ASP A 367 -8.16 34.87 -27.51
C ASP A 367 -9.16 34.06 -28.37
N ARG A 368 -10.30 33.65 -27.80
CA ARG A 368 -11.31 32.87 -28.53
C ARG A 368 -12.15 33.77 -29.43
N GLU A 369 -12.40 33.27 -30.64
CA GLU A 369 -13.37 33.84 -31.56
C GLU A 369 -14.78 33.34 -31.21
N SER A 370 -15.75 33.46 -32.12
CA SER A 370 -17.10 32.91 -31.90
C SER A 370 -17.03 31.42 -31.58
N GLN A 371 -17.45 31.01 -30.39
CA GLN A 371 -17.35 29.61 -29.93
C GLN A 371 -18.44 28.70 -30.51
N ALA A 372 -19.46 29.28 -31.15
CA ALA A 372 -20.54 28.61 -31.86
C ALA A 372 -20.57 29.04 -33.33
N GLU A 373 -20.91 28.11 -34.23
CA GLU A 373 -21.24 28.42 -35.62
C GLU A 373 -22.52 29.27 -35.71
N GLU A 374 -22.63 30.10 -36.76
CA GLU A 374 -23.77 31.00 -36.95
C GLU A 374 -25.07 30.20 -37.13
N GLU A 375 -24.99 29.05 -37.80
CA GLU A 375 -26.10 28.13 -38.00
C GLU A 375 -26.64 27.57 -36.67
N LEU A 376 -25.76 27.31 -35.69
CA LEU A 376 -26.16 26.86 -34.35
C LEU A 376 -26.95 27.95 -33.62
N LEU A 377 -26.46 29.20 -33.69
CA LEU A 377 -27.13 30.34 -33.08
C LEU A 377 -28.51 30.61 -33.71
N GLU A 378 -28.59 30.61 -35.04
CA GLU A 378 -29.85 30.77 -35.76
C GLU A 378 -30.83 29.63 -35.46
N GLY A 379 -30.35 28.39 -35.45
CA GLY A 379 -31.14 27.20 -35.16
C GLY A 379 -31.75 27.22 -33.75
N CYS A 380 -30.93 27.55 -32.74
CA CYS A 380 -31.39 27.71 -31.37
C CYS A 380 -32.39 28.87 -31.24
N GLY A 381 -32.12 30.02 -31.87
CA GLY A 381 -33.00 31.19 -31.82
C GLY A 381 -34.40 30.94 -32.39
N LEU A 382 -34.54 30.14 -33.44
CA LEU A 382 -35.84 29.79 -34.03
C LEU A 382 -36.73 28.96 -33.08
N TYR A 383 -36.12 28.12 -32.24
CA TYR A 383 -36.83 27.25 -31.29
C TYR A 383 -36.91 27.82 -29.87
N GLY A 384 -36.34 29.01 -29.65
CA GLY A 384 -36.29 29.66 -28.33
C GLY A 384 -35.34 28.96 -27.35
N PHE A 385 -34.30 28.30 -27.85
CA PHE A 385 -33.22 27.76 -27.02
C PHE A 385 -32.12 28.80 -26.81
N THR A 386 -31.54 28.78 -25.62
CA THR A 386 -30.45 29.67 -25.23
C THR A 386 -29.10 28.99 -25.49
N VAL A 387 -28.14 29.72 -26.06
CA VAL A 387 -26.78 29.23 -26.29
C VAL A 387 -25.83 29.98 -25.36
N LEU A 388 -25.10 29.26 -24.52
CA LEU A 388 -24.15 29.83 -23.58
C LEU A 388 -22.77 29.26 -23.80
N THR A 389 -21.75 30.08 -23.64
CA THR A 389 -20.36 29.62 -23.60
C THR A 389 -19.99 29.12 -22.22
N ALA A 390 -19.10 28.14 -22.15
CA ALA A 390 -18.54 27.66 -20.89
C ALA A 390 -17.81 28.80 -20.12
N GLU A 391 -17.31 29.80 -20.83
CA GLU A 391 -16.70 31.01 -20.26
C GLU A 391 -17.69 31.89 -19.52
N GLU A 392 -18.87 32.16 -20.10
CA GLU A 392 -19.92 32.94 -19.45
C GLU A 392 -20.38 32.28 -18.15
N ILE A 393 -20.55 30.96 -18.17
CA ILE A 393 -20.88 30.19 -16.97
C ILE A 393 -19.76 30.29 -15.94
N PHE A 394 -18.49 30.11 -16.36
CA PHE A 394 -17.34 30.20 -15.46
C PHE A 394 -17.23 31.57 -14.78
N GLU A 395 -17.41 32.68 -15.50
CA GLU A 395 -17.38 34.01 -14.91
C GLU A 395 -18.53 34.21 -13.90
N ARG A 396 -19.73 33.69 -14.18
CA ARG A 396 -20.84 33.73 -13.20
C ARG A 396 -20.53 32.94 -11.94
N ILE A 397 -19.96 31.74 -12.06
CA ILE A 397 -19.54 30.93 -10.92
C ILE A 397 -18.47 31.64 -10.07
N LYS A 398 -17.54 32.33 -10.72
CA LYS A 398 -16.52 33.15 -10.06
C LYS A 398 -17.15 34.32 -9.29
N GLU A 399 -18.25 34.90 -9.77
CA GLU A 399 -19.02 35.89 -9.02
C GLU A 399 -19.73 35.30 -7.80
N ILE A 400 -20.33 34.10 -7.94
CA ILE A 400 -20.96 33.36 -6.84
C ILE A 400 -19.94 33.08 -5.73
N LYS A 401 -18.76 32.54 -6.08
CA LYS A 401 -17.69 32.23 -5.12
C LYS A 401 -17.12 33.47 -4.42
N LYS A 402 -17.27 34.66 -5.01
CA LYS A 402 -16.90 35.94 -4.39
C LYS A 402 -17.97 36.49 -3.44
N GLY A 403 -19.12 35.82 -3.30
CA GLY A 403 -20.19 36.21 -2.37
C GLY A 403 -20.98 37.45 -2.78
N LYS A 404 -21.06 37.77 -4.08
CA LYS A 404 -21.93 38.86 -4.56
C LYS A 404 -23.41 38.42 -4.47
N VAL A 405 -24.24 39.23 -3.83
CA VAL A 405 -25.69 39.00 -3.70
C VAL A 405 -26.38 39.05 -5.08
N GLY A 406 -27.26 38.09 -5.39
CA GLY A 406 -28.01 38.00 -6.66
C GLY A 406 -27.41 37.08 -7.73
N SER A 407 -26.39 36.29 -7.40
CA SER A 407 -25.58 35.55 -8.37
C SER A 407 -26.21 34.24 -8.86
N ARG A 408 -27.15 33.66 -8.10
CA ARG A 408 -27.92 32.49 -8.54
C ARG A 408 -29.03 32.93 -9.49
N GLU A 409 -29.74 34.00 -9.13
CA GLU A 409 -30.74 34.64 -9.97
C GLU A 409 -30.14 35.11 -11.29
N GLY A 410 -28.90 35.64 -11.28
CA GLY A 410 -28.19 36.02 -12.50
C GLY A 410 -27.78 34.85 -13.40
N LEU A 411 -27.62 33.63 -12.86
CA LEU A 411 -27.43 32.41 -13.66
C LEU A 411 -28.75 31.93 -14.27
N ILE A 412 -29.85 32.02 -13.52
CA ILE A 412 -31.20 31.73 -14.03
C ILE A 412 -31.56 32.71 -15.16
N GLU A 413 -31.30 34.00 -14.97
CA GLU A 413 -31.51 35.03 -15.99
C GLU A 413 -30.65 34.76 -17.24
N LEU A 414 -29.40 34.30 -17.05
CA LEU A 414 -28.53 33.90 -18.14
C LEU A 414 -29.09 32.71 -18.92
N PHE A 415 -29.66 31.70 -18.26
CA PHE A 415 -30.32 30.57 -18.93
C PHE A 415 -31.63 30.95 -19.63
N GLN A 416 -32.30 32.01 -19.16
CA GLN A 416 -33.60 32.43 -19.68
C GLN A 416 -33.51 33.44 -20.83
N ASN A 417 -32.50 34.30 -20.82
CA ASN A 417 -32.37 35.45 -21.74
C ASN A 417 -31.08 35.42 -22.59
N GLY A 418 -30.23 34.41 -22.40
CA GLY A 418 -28.97 34.24 -23.12
C GLY A 418 -29.14 33.88 -24.58
#